data_AF-A0A2E9L7Y8-F1
#
_entry.id   AF-A0A2E9L7Y8-F1
#
_cell.length_a   1.000
_cell.length_b   1.000
_cell.length_c   1.000
_cell.angle_alpha   90.00
_cell.angle_beta   90.00
_cell.angle_gamma   90.00
#
_symmetry.space_group_name_H-M   'P 1'
#
loop_
_entity.id
_entity.type
_entity.pdbx_description
1 polymer ?
#
loop_
_entity_poly.entity_id
_entity_poly.type
_entity_poly.pdbx_seq_one_letter_code
_entity_poly.pdbx_strand_id
1 'polypeptide(L)'
;QWADQDGDGFGDNPLGNNADFCPTENGASYLDLLEIGCEDDGDGWADNWGRDKFPGDPTQWADSDGDGYGDNWGDLSWNASRDSDWPGIFVEGASSPDKCPDSPTTNVDDQGCSKSERDTDQDGVNDLLDNCPEQPKGPDGYDDGCPLPVSETDDGETMVLGMTLPVFGGVLAGGIVVLLLLTMVIGRLRNRGYDLDDDEDDEDDEDDEDDDDFFSSFQSKPMPSRSTPAPRSQPSSGGPSGGPPPSRAPSSGLPSRAGPPGKAQLASTSNPALRTLVSKADEPEPSEVSSPQKKVRRARIEVDMSLFEDWQADDRDAAVEWVVGELGEGEQERTLLMQLQGTGWSAQQSRAIYDMARNQQ
;
A
#
# COMPACT_ATOMS: atom_id res chain seq x y z
N GLN A 1 0.53 -0.87 -52.55
CA GLN A 1 1.80 -0.48 -53.19
C GLN A 1 1.83 -1.05 -54.61
N TRP A 2 2.89 -1.71 -55.11
CA TRP A 2 2.82 -2.47 -56.38
C TRP A 2 3.50 -3.85 -56.33
N ALA A 3 4.43 -4.04 -55.39
CA ALA A 3 4.93 -5.35 -54.97
C ALA A 3 4.36 -5.66 -53.58
N ASP A 4 4.11 -6.95 -53.39
CA ASP A 4 3.50 -7.67 -52.27
C ASP A 4 3.86 -9.14 -52.60
N GLN A 5 4.84 -9.72 -51.88
CA GLN A 5 5.53 -10.95 -52.30
C GLN A 5 4.94 -12.24 -51.70
N ASP A 6 4.46 -12.15 -50.46
CA ASP A 6 3.82 -13.20 -49.65
C ASP A 6 2.29 -13.10 -49.68
N GLY A 7 1.72 -11.97 -50.10
CA GLY A 7 0.29 -11.81 -50.35
C GLY A 7 -0.52 -11.44 -49.12
N ASP A 8 0.09 -10.82 -48.11
CA ASP A 8 -0.57 -10.46 -46.85
C ASP A 8 -1.41 -9.16 -46.93
N GLY A 9 -1.11 -8.30 -47.90
CA GLY A 9 -1.80 -7.03 -48.15
C GLY A 9 -1.03 -5.78 -47.72
N PHE A 10 0.14 -5.93 -47.09
CA PHE A 10 1.14 -4.88 -46.94
C PHE A 10 1.97 -4.79 -48.24
N GLY A 11 3.13 -4.13 -48.24
CA GLY A 11 3.88 -4.04 -49.49
C GLY A 11 5.35 -3.72 -49.34
N ASP A 12 6.16 -4.45 -50.11
CA ASP A 12 7.62 -4.59 -49.99
C ASP A 12 8.43 -3.30 -50.10
N ASN A 13 7.85 -2.18 -50.57
CA ASN A 13 8.64 -0.97 -50.82
C ASN A 13 8.78 -0.16 -49.52
N PRO A 14 9.99 -0.01 -48.96
CA PRO A 14 10.22 0.67 -47.68
C PRO A 14 9.95 2.19 -47.71
N LEU A 15 9.69 2.76 -48.89
CA LEU A 15 9.22 4.14 -49.07
C LEU A 15 7.72 4.22 -49.39
N GLY A 16 7.01 3.10 -49.27
CA GLY A 16 5.56 3.00 -49.39
C GLY A 16 4.83 3.43 -48.11
N ASN A 17 3.51 3.52 -48.21
CA ASN A 17 2.63 3.67 -47.05
C ASN A 17 2.26 2.28 -46.54
N ASN A 18 2.36 2.03 -45.23
CA ASN A 18 2.35 0.70 -44.63
C ASN A 18 3.32 -0.22 -45.40
N ALA A 19 4.60 0.15 -45.32
CA ALA A 19 5.67 -0.69 -45.84
C ALA A 19 5.76 -1.94 -44.99
N ASP A 20 5.77 -3.07 -45.67
CA ASP A 20 6.00 -4.35 -45.05
C ASP A 20 7.49 -4.46 -44.63
N PHE A 21 7.70 -4.90 -43.40
CA PHE A 21 9.01 -5.15 -42.81
C PHE A 21 9.49 -6.58 -43.05
N CYS A 22 8.59 -7.48 -43.43
CA CYS A 22 8.79 -8.92 -43.59
C CYS A 22 8.46 -9.47 -45.01
N PRO A 23 9.04 -8.95 -46.15
CA PRO A 23 8.57 -9.21 -47.54
C PRO A 23 8.82 -10.59 -48.16
N THR A 24 8.84 -11.62 -47.32
CA THR A 24 8.89 -13.04 -47.68
C THR A 24 8.08 -13.92 -46.72
N GLU A 25 7.36 -13.34 -45.76
CA GLU A 25 6.69 -13.98 -44.63
C GLU A 25 5.29 -13.38 -44.50
N ASN A 26 4.25 -14.20 -44.61
CA ASN A 26 2.87 -13.71 -44.62
C ASN A 26 2.46 -13.36 -43.19
N GLY A 27 2.38 -12.07 -42.87
CA GLY A 27 2.10 -11.57 -41.53
C GLY A 27 0.76 -10.84 -41.40
N ALA A 28 0.36 -10.56 -40.17
CA ALA A 28 -0.84 -9.77 -39.88
C ALA A 28 -0.56 -8.53 -39.02
N SER A 29 0.64 -8.40 -38.45
CA SER A 29 1.02 -7.32 -37.55
C SER A 29 0.77 -5.93 -38.15
N TYR A 30 0.18 -5.03 -37.36
CA TYR A 30 -0.27 -3.73 -37.83
C TYR A 30 -0.21 -2.58 -36.80
N LEU A 31 0.00 -2.90 -35.51
CA LEU A 31 0.09 -1.89 -34.44
C LEU A 31 1.45 -1.18 -34.43
N ASP A 32 2.52 -1.89 -34.79
CA ASP A 32 3.88 -1.39 -34.73
C ASP A 32 4.40 -0.90 -36.08
N LEU A 33 4.74 0.39 -36.21
CA LEU A 33 5.17 0.96 -37.50
C LEU A 33 6.54 0.45 -37.98
N LEU A 34 7.32 -0.23 -37.13
CA LEU A 34 8.64 -0.75 -37.47
C LEU A 34 8.61 -2.25 -37.82
N GLU A 35 7.52 -2.96 -37.55
CA GLU A 35 7.39 -4.42 -37.70
C GLU A 35 6.03 -4.80 -38.34
N ILE A 36 5.47 -3.97 -39.22
CA ILE A 36 4.23 -4.24 -40.00
C ILE A 36 4.46 -5.39 -40.99
N GLY A 37 3.47 -6.29 -41.15
CA GLY A 37 3.49 -7.38 -42.15
C GLY A 37 4.23 -8.64 -41.70
N CYS A 38 4.48 -8.77 -40.41
CA CYS A 38 5.24 -9.85 -39.81
C CYS A 38 4.33 -10.87 -39.08
N GLU A 39 4.87 -12.04 -38.76
CA GLU A 39 4.17 -13.09 -38.00
C GLU A 39 3.61 -12.50 -36.69
N ASP A 40 2.32 -12.76 -36.46
CA ASP A 40 1.42 -12.16 -35.47
C ASP A 40 0.43 -13.25 -35.09
N ASP A 41 0.34 -13.58 -33.81
CA ASP A 41 -0.60 -14.59 -33.29
C ASP A 41 -2.08 -14.15 -33.31
N GLY A 42 -2.34 -12.85 -33.55
CA GLY A 42 -3.65 -12.27 -33.82
C GLY A 42 -4.01 -11.05 -32.97
N ASP A 43 -3.10 -10.54 -32.14
CA ASP A 43 -3.31 -9.30 -31.39
C ASP A 43 -2.93 -8.02 -32.16
N GLY A 44 -2.09 -8.14 -33.19
CA GLY A 44 -1.64 -7.05 -34.06
C GLY A 44 -0.22 -6.53 -33.79
N TRP A 45 0.47 -7.03 -32.77
CA TRP A 45 1.91 -6.89 -32.60
C TRP A 45 2.64 -7.94 -33.45
N ALA A 46 3.96 -7.92 -33.40
CA ALA A 46 4.79 -8.88 -34.12
C ALA A 46 5.50 -9.79 -33.10
N ASP A 47 5.24 -11.11 -33.19
CA ASP A 47 5.84 -12.18 -32.37
C ASP A 47 7.37 -12.11 -32.39
N ASN A 48 7.91 -11.64 -33.52
CA ASN A 48 9.33 -11.59 -33.81
C ASN A 48 9.96 -10.25 -33.38
N TRP A 49 11.27 -10.29 -33.11
CA TRP A 49 12.08 -9.18 -32.57
C TRP A 49 11.73 -8.67 -31.15
N GLY A 50 10.75 -9.28 -30.48
CA GLY A 50 10.52 -9.12 -29.03
C GLY A 50 9.89 -7.78 -28.62
N ARG A 51 9.06 -7.21 -29.51
CA ARG A 51 8.14 -6.11 -29.18
C ARG A 51 7.00 -6.68 -28.35
N ASP A 52 6.33 -7.69 -28.89
CA ASP A 52 5.53 -8.64 -28.13
C ASP A 52 6.41 -9.39 -27.09
N LYS A 53 5.81 -9.68 -25.94
CA LYS A 53 6.38 -10.39 -24.78
C LYS A 53 5.86 -11.82 -24.64
N PHE A 54 4.71 -12.15 -25.22
CA PHE A 54 4.08 -13.46 -25.13
C PHE A 54 3.78 -14.12 -26.50
N PRO A 55 4.76 -14.29 -27.41
CA PRO A 55 4.52 -14.88 -28.73
C PRO A 55 3.72 -16.20 -28.70
N GLY A 56 2.53 -16.17 -29.31
CA GLY A 56 1.58 -17.27 -29.34
C GLY A 56 0.43 -17.18 -28.32
N ASP A 57 0.25 -16.04 -27.67
CA ASP A 57 -0.90 -15.67 -26.85
C ASP A 57 -1.51 -14.31 -27.28
N PRO A 58 -2.51 -14.30 -28.18
CA PRO A 58 -3.14 -13.08 -28.70
C PRO A 58 -3.99 -12.31 -27.67
N THR A 59 -3.81 -12.59 -26.38
CA THR A 59 -4.38 -11.83 -25.28
C THR A 59 -3.34 -11.00 -24.51
N GLN A 60 -2.04 -11.19 -24.77
CA GLN A 60 -0.95 -10.54 -24.05
C GLN A 60 0.18 -10.14 -25.00
N TRP A 61 0.59 -8.87 -24.95
CA TRP A 61 1.71 -8.34 -25.74
C TRP A 61 2.76 -7.57 -24.93
N ALA A 62 2.42 -7.20 -23.68
CA ALA A 62 3.23 -6.34 -22.84
C ALA A 62 3.37 -6.95 -21.44
N ASP A 63 4.59 -6.80 -20.91
CA ASP A 63 5.07 -7.20 -19.60
C ASP A 63 5.92 -6.00 -19.15
N SER A 64 5.31 -5.10 -18.39
CA SER A 64 5.87 -3.78 -18.10
C SER A 64 6.93 -3.81 -17.01
N ASP A 65 6.82 -4.71 -16.04
CA ASP A 65 7.84 -4.90 -15.01
C ASP A 65 8.90 -5.96 -15.38
N GLY A 66 8.53 -6.98 -16.15
CA GLY A 66 9.38 -8.09 -16.58
C GLY A 66 9.27 -9.36 -15.73
N ASP A 67 8.15 -9.59 -15.03
CA ASP A 67 7.95 -10.74 -14.14
C ASP A 67 7.48 -12.02 -14.85
N GLY A 68 6.93 -11.89 -16.07
CA GLY A 68 6.39 -12.98 -16.88
C GLY A 68 4.87 -13.20 -16.81
N TYR A 69 4.12 -12.27 -16.21
CA TYR A 69 2.68 -12.09 -16.36
C TYR A 69 2.41 -10.90 -17.28
N GLY A 70 1.25 -10.89 -17.95
CA GLY A 70 0.95 -9.89 -18.98
C GLY A 70 0.08 -8.76 -18.46
N ASP A 71 0.40 -7.52 -18.87
CA ASP A 71 -0.26 -6.29 -18.41
C ASP A 71 -1.79 -6.28 -18.62
N ASN A 72 -2.29 -7.03 -19.63
CA ASN A 72 -3.71 -7.08 -19.93
C ASN A 72 -4.44 -7.97 -18.92
N TRP A 73 -5.54 -7.47 -18.36
CA TRP A 73 -6.27 -8.18 -17.34
C TRP A 73 -7.56 -8.82 -17.88
N GLY A 74 -7.84 -10.05 -17.45
CA GLY A 74 -9.03 -10.81 -17.85
C GLY A 74 -10.15 -10.87 -16.80
N ASP A 75 -9.88 -10.51 -15.54
CA ASP A 75 -10.87 -10.53 -14.47
C ASP A 75 -11.52 -9.15 -14.24
N LEU A 76 -12.82 -9.06 -14.53
CA LEU A 76 -13.64 -7.88 -14.27
C LEU A 76 -13.69 -7.49 -12.78
N SER A 77 -13.37 -8.40 -11.85
CA SER A 77 -13.30 -8.10 -10.42
C SER A 77 -12.18 -7.10 -10.09
N TRP A 78 -11.13 -7.05 -10.91
CA TRP A 78 -9.97 -6.15 -10.71
C TRP A 78 -10.23 -4.74 -11.22
N ASN A 79 -11.29 -4.50 -12.00
CA ASN A 79 -11.67 -3.15 -12.48
C ASN A 79 -11.87 -2.13 -11.35
N ALA A 80 -12.16 -2.59 -10.12
CA ALA A 80 -12.35 -1.73 -8.95
C ALA A 80 -11.05 -1.46 -8.16
N SER A 81 -10.01 -2.28 -8.36
CA SER A 81 -8.71 -2.18 -7.67
C SER A 81 -7.57 -1.72 -8.58
N ARG A 82 -7.75 -1.75 -9.91
CA ARG A 82 -6.77 -1.23 -10.87
C ARG A 82 -6.67 0.29 -10.78
N ASP A 83 -5.44 0.79 -10.81
CA ASP A 83 -5.16 2.19 -11.04
C ASP A 83 -5.43 2.57 -12.51
N SER A 84 -5.71 3.86 -12.76
CA SER A 84 -5.80 4.43 -14.10
C SER A 84 -4.44 4.62 -14.77
N ASP A 85 -3.37 4.75 -13.98
CA ASP A 85 -2.01 4.96 -14.48
C ASP A 85 -1.31 3.63 -14.89
N TRP A 86 -1.83 2.48 -14.44
CA TRP A 86 -1.26 1.16 -14.74
C TRP A 86 -1.37 0.77 -16.23
N PRO A 87 -0.39 0.06 -16.80
CA PRO A 87 -0.38 -0.37 -18.19
C PRO A 87 -1.35 -1.54 -18.48
N GLY A 88 -1.52 -1.86 -19.76
CA GLY A 88 -2.43 -2.91 -20.25
C GLY A 88 -3.88 -2.47 -20.47
N ILE A 89 -4.70 -3.37 -21.04
CA ILE A 89 -6.15 -3.18 -21.25
C ILE A 89 -6.95 -4.41 -20.80
N PHE A 90 -8.27 -4.26 -20.64
CA PHE A 90 -9.15 -5.41 -20.39
C PHE A 90 -9.27 -6.27 -21.66
N VAL A 91 -8.88 -7.55 -21.57
CA VAL A 91 -9.03 -8.55 -22.63
C VAL A 91 -9.80 -9.75 -22.08
N GLU A 92 -10.97 -10.05 -22.67
CA GLU A 92 -11.85 -11.12 -22.18
C GLU A 92 -11.15 -12.49 -22.29
N GLY A 93 -10.84 -13.08 -21.13
CA GLY A 93 -10.19 -14.39 -21.05
C GLY A 93 -8.66 -14.36 -21.19
N ALA A 94 -8.01 -13.22 -20.93
CA ALA A 94 -6.56 -13.08 -20.94
C ALA A 94 -5.83 -14.19 -20.16
N SER A 95 -4.79 -14.78 -20.77
CA SER A 95 -3.93 -15.75 -20.07
C SER A 95 -2.93 -15.02 -19.17
N SER A 96 -2.52 -15.67 -18.08
CA SER A 96 -1.52 -15.18 -17.13
C SER A 96 -1.57 -13.66 -16.87
N PRO A 97 -2.74 -13.07 -16.55
CA PRO A 97 -2.84 -11.63 -16.38
C PRO A 97 -2.14 -11.19 -15.10
N ASP A 98 -1.37 -10.11 -15.18
CA ASP A 98 -0.79 -9.48 -14.00
C ASP A 98 -1.84 -8.60 -13.30
N LYS A 99 -1.90 -8.74 -11.97
CA LYS A 99 -2.69 -7.89 -11.09
C LYS A 99 -1.91 -6.66 -10.61
N CYS A 100 -0.59 -6.65 -10.71
CA CYS A 100 0.30 -5.58 -10.24
C CYS A 100 1.38 -5.17 -11.29
N PRO A 101 1.01 -4.73 -12.51
CA PRO A 101 1.93 -4.56 -13.66
C PRO A 101 3.02 -3.47 -13.56
N ASP A 102 3.16 -2.80 -12.42
CA ASP A 102 4.27 -1.89 -12.09
C ASP A 102 5.18 -2.45 -10.97
N SER A 103 5.01 -3.73 -10.58
CA SER A 103 5.66 -4.30 -9.40
C SER A 103 7.18 -4.45 -9.56
N PRO A 104 7.93 -4.63 -8.46
CA PRO A 104 9.26 -5.22 -8.57
C PRO A 104 9.15 -6.74 -8.73
N THR A 105 9.49 -7.24 -9.93
CA THR A 105 9.57 -8.66 -10.40
C THR A 105 10.18 -9.72 -9.45
N THR A 106 10.72 -9.32 -8.30
CA THR A 106 11.35 -10.21 -7.32
C THR A 106 10.33 -10.83 -6.36
N ASN A 107 10.04 -12.13 -6.56
CA ASN A 107 9.18 -12.96 -5.71
C ASN A 107 7.68 -12.57 -5.76
N VAL A 108 7.17 -12.47 -6.98
CA VAL A 108 5.75 -12.40 -7.31
C VAL A 108 5.01 -13.70 -6.94
N ASP A 109 3.67 -13.66 -6.89
CA ASP A 109 2.80 -14.83 -6.67
C ASP A 109 2.28 -15.42 -8.00
N ASP A 110 1.21 -16.23 -7.89
CA ASP A 110 0.47 -16.80 -9.01
C ASP A 110 -0.36 -15.74 -9.80
N GLN A 111 -0.27 -14.44 -9.44
CA GLN A 111 -1.04 -13.32 -9.99
C GLN A 111 -0.15 -12.10 -10.34
N GLY A 112 1.18 -12.28 -10.41
CA GLY A 112 2.19 -11.24 -10.69
C GLY A 112 2.45 -10.22 -9.58
N CYS A 113 1.73 -10.29 -8.46
CA CYS A 113 1.91 -9.31 -7.39
C CYS A 113 3.13 -9.59 -6.50
N SER A 114 4.05 -8.62 -6.42
CA SER A 114 5.16 -8.64 -5.46
C SER A 114 4.67 -8.65 -4.00
N LYS A 115 5.50 -9.20 -3.09
CA LYS A 115 5.22 -9.13 -1.64
C LYS A 115 5.18 -7.70 -1.06
N SER A 116 5.68 -6.72 -1.80
CA SER A 116 5.66 -5.31 -1.39
C SER A 116 4.28 -4.67 -1.56
N GLU A 117 3.45 -5.19 -2.45
CA GLU A 117 2.13 -4.64 -2.77
C GLU A 117 0.98 -5.55 -2.33
N ARG A 118 1.26 -6.84 -2.07
CA ARG A 118 0.27 -7.72 -1.46
C ARG A 118 0.08 -7.40 0.03
N ASP A 119 -1.18 -7.31 0.42
CA ASP A 119 -1.68 -7.33 1.80
C ASP A 119 -2.75 -8.45 1.81
N THR A 120 -2.34 -9.63 2.26
CA THR A 120 -3.12 -10.87 2.11
C THR A 120 -4.34 -10.94 3.03
N ASP A 121 -4.26 -10.36 4.23
CA ASP A 121 -5.35 -10.36 5.21
C ASP A 121 -6.05 -8.99 5.40
N GLN A 122 -5.56 -7.96 4.71
CA GLN A 122 -6.14 -6.62 4.56
C GLN A 122 -6.10 -5.80 5.86
N ASP A 123 -5.03 -5.95 6.64
CA ASP A 123 -4.82 -5.20 7.89
C ASP A 123 -4.08 -3.86 7.71
N GLY A 124 -3.51 -3.61 6.53
CA GLY A 124 -2.74 -2.42 6.19
C GLY A 124 -1.21 -2.56 6.30
N VAL A 125 -0.69 -3.74 6.65
CA VAL A 125 0.73 -4.11 6.57
C VAL A 125 0.93 -5.05 5.37
N ASN A 126 1.91 -4.76 4.52
CA ASN A 126 2.17 -5.61 3.35
C ASN A 126 2.90 -6.91 3.73
N ASP A 127 2.69 -7.97 2.96
CA ASP A 127 3.30 -9.32 3.09
C ASP A 127 4.84 -9.31 3.29
N LEU A 128 5.52 -8.24 2.89
CA LEU A 128 6.97 -8.07 3.02
C LEU A 128 7.40 -7.54 4.40
N LEU A 129 6.55 -6.75 5.08
CA LEU A 129 6.80 -6.21 6.41
C LEU A 129 6.00 -6.94 7.50
N ASP A 130 4.98 -7.69 7.12
CA ASP A 130 4.16 -8.50 8.01
C ASP A 130 4.86 -9.82 8.40
N ASN A 131 4.91 -10.08 9.70
CA ASN A 131 5.40 -11.34 10.27
C ASN A 131 4.30 -12.44 10.32
N CYS A 132 3.04 -12.07 10.11
CA CYS A 132 1.86 -12.91 10.15
C CYS A 132 0.91 -12.77 8.91
N PRO A 133 1.36 -12.89 7.63
CA PRO A 133 0.57 -12.59 6.40
C PRO A 133 -0.77 -13.31 6.15
N GLU A 134 -1.29 -14.10 7.09
CA GLU A 134 -2.60 -14.75 7.00
C GLU A 134 -3.49 -14.43 8.21
N GLN A 135 -3.08 -13.50 9.09
CA GLN A 135 -3.71 -13.21 10.37
C GLN A 135 -3.70 -11.70 10.66
N PRO A 136 -4.83 -11.01 10.48
CA PRO A 136 -4.85 -9.55 10.55
C PRO A 136 -4.57 -9.09 11.98
N LYS A 137 -3.70 -8.06 12.12
CA LYS A 137 -3.34 -7.36 13.37
C LYS A 137 -4.54 -7.08 14.28
N GLY A 138 -5.67 -6.70 13.68
CA GLY A 138 -6.83 -6.23 14.41
C GLY A 138 -6.60 -4.86 15.08
N PRO A 139 -7.51 -4.39 15.94
CA PRO A 139 -7.48 -3.01 16.45
C PRO A 139 -6.30 -2.71 17.38
N ASP A 140 -5.81 -3.71 18.12
CA ASP A 140 -4.79 -3.56 19.18
C ASP A 140 -3.50 -4.34 18.90
N GLY A 141 -3.35 -4.95 17.71
CA GLY A 141 -2.20 -5.78 17.34
C GLY A 141 -0.86 -5.04 17.23
N TYR A 142 0.18 -5.78 16.87
CA TYR A 142 1.55 -5.27 16.76
C TYR A 142 1.80 -4.51 15.45
N ASP A 143 2.87 -3.71 15.40
CA ASP A 143 3.26 -2.94 14.20
C ASP A 143 3.93 -3.77 13.10
N ASP A 144 4.06 -5.08 13.30
CA ASP A 144 4.56 -6.08 12.35
C ASP A 144 3.44 -7.01 11.82
N GLY A 145 2.21 -6.50 11.74
CA GLY A 145 0.99 -7.17 11.26
C GLY A 145 0.43 -8.28 12.18
N CYS A 146 1.24 -8.81 13.09
CA CYS A 146 0.78 -9.87 13.98
C CYS A 146 -0.31 -9.43 15.00
N PRO A 147 -1.37 -10.23 15.21
CA PRO A 147 -2.35 -9.97 16.26
C PRO A 147 -1.75 -10.14 17.65
N LEU A 148 -2.30 -9.42 18.65
CA LEU A 148 -1.93 -9.67 20.04
C LEU A 148 -2.23 -11.14 20.40
N PRO A 149 -1.35 -11.81 21.16
CA PRO A 149 -1.71 -13.09 21.74
C PRO A 149 -2.96 -12.88 22.59
N VAL A 150 -4.00 -13.67 22.33
CA VAL A 150 -5.25 -13.59 23.08
C VAL A 150 -4.92 -13.88 24.54
N SER A 151 -4.76 -12.83 25.34
CA SER A 151 -4.80 -13.01 26.79
C SER A 151 -6.22 -13.48 27.06
N GLU A 152 -6.34 -14.75 27.41
CA GLU A 152 -7.53 -15.27 28.06
C GLU A 152 -7.65 -14.49 29.38
N THR A 153 -8.30 -13.33 29.31
CA THR A 153 -9.23 -12.92 30.36
C THR A 153 -10.38 -13.90 30.29
N ASP A 154 -10.07 -15.14 30.68
CA ASP A 154 -11.07 -16.15 30.98
C ASP A 154 -11.97 -15.52 32.04
N ASP A 155 -13.26 -15.43 31.72
CA ASP A 155 -14.30 -15.07 32.67
C ASP A 155 -14.43 -16.13 33.80
N GLY A 156 -13.60 -17.18 33.73
CA GLY A 156 -13.19 -18.09 34.78
C GLY A 156 -12.97 -17.42 36.14
N GLU A 157 -14.03 -17.52 36.94
CA GLU A 157 -14.09 -17.44 38.39
C GLU A 157 -12.72 -17.56 39.06
N THR A 158 -12.25 -16.50 39.73
CA THR A 158 -10.91 -16.43 40.33
C THR A 158 -10.59 -17.67 41.19
N MET A 159 -9.80 -18.57 40.62
CA MET A 159 -9.46 -19.86 41.24
C MET A 159 -8.46 -19.65 42.38
N VAL A 160 -8.96 -19.65 43.62
CA VAL A 160 -8.12 -19.56 44.82
C VAL A 160 -7.80 -20.98 45.31
N LEU A 161 -6.51 -21.32 45.35
CA LEU A 161 -6.03 -22.66 45.75
C LEU A 161 -6.65 -23.83 44.93
N GLY A 162 -6.96 -23.61 43.64
CA GLY A 162 -7.52 -24.63 42.76
C GLY A 162 -8.98 -25.00 43.04
N MET A 163 -9.70 -24.16 43.79
CA MET A 163 -11.15 -24.30 44.02
C MET A 163 -11.89 -23.03 43.59
N THR A 164 -13.12 -23.19 43.10
CA THR A 164 -13.96 -22.04 42.75
C THR A 164 -14.42 -21.29 43.99
N LEU A 165 -14.67 -19.98 43.84
CA LEU A 165 -15.00 -19.08 44.94
C LEU A 165 -16.19 -19.52 45.83
N PRO A 166 -17.31 -20.07 45.30
CA PRO A 166 -18.38 -20.60 46.16
C PRO A 166 -17.98 -21.87 46.93
N VAL A 167 -17.09 -22.71 46.38
CA VAL A 167 -16.55 -23.89 47.08
C VAL A 167 -15.61 -23.48 48.20
N PHE A 168 -14.71 -22.53 47.94
CA PHE A 168 -13.79 -21.99 48.96
C PHE A 168 -14.55 -21.34 50.13
N GLY A 169 -15.58 -20.55 49.82
CA GLY A 169 -16.48 -19.98 50.85
C GLY A 169 -17.22 -21.05 51.67
N GLY A 170 -17.67 -22.12 51.02
CA GLY A 170 -18.31 -23.27 51.67
C GLY A 170 -17.36 -24.04 52.60
N VAL A 171 -16.11 -24.26 52.19
CA VAL A 171 -15.08 -24.96 53.00
C VAL A 171 -14.70 -24.12 54.22
N LEU A 172 -14.48 -22.81 54.09
CA LEU A 172 -14.21 -21.93 55.23
C LEU A 172 -15.38 -21.88 56.22
N ALA A 173 -16.61 -21.69 55.73
CA ALA A 173 -17.79 -21.67 56.58
C ALA A 173 -18.02 -23.01 57.30
N GLY A 174 -17.87 -24.13 56.59
CA GLY A 174 -17.97 -25.47 57.15
C GLY A 174 -16.89 -25.76 58.20
N GLY A 175 -15.64 -25.40 57.90
CA GLY A 175 -14.50 -25.54 58.82
C GLY A 175 -14.71 -24.77 60.12
N ILE A 176 -15.15 -23.51 60.04
CA ILE A 176 -15.44 -22.68 61.23
C ILE A 176 -16.57 -23.30 62.06
N VAL A 177 -17.64 -23.80 61.45
CA VAL A 177 -18.74 -24.46 62.18
C VAL A 177 -18.28 -25.75 62.87
N VAL A 178 -17.47 -26.57 62.20
CA VAL A 178 -16.89 -27.78 62.82
C VAL A 178 -15.98 -27.42 63.99
N LEU A 179 -15.11 -26.41 63.85
CA LEU A 179 -14.22 -25.95 64.92
C LEU A 179 -15.00 -25.38 66.11
N LEU A 180 -16.09 -24.64 65.87
CA LEU A 180 -17.00 -24.15 66.92
C LEU A 180 -17.74 -25.29 67.63
N LEU A 181 -18.18 -26.33 66.91
CA LEU A 181 -18.77 -27.51 67.53
C LEU A 181 -17.74 -28.31 68.34
N LEU A 182 -16.52 -28.45 67.84
CA LEU A 182 -15.44 -29.19 68.50
C LEU A 182 -14.96 -28.47 69.77
N THR A 183 -14.80 -27.14 69.74
CA THR A 183 -14.54 -26.33 70.93
C THR A 183 -15.70 -26.33 71.92
N MET A 184 -16.96 -26.33 71.45
CA MET A 184 -18.13 -26.48 72.33
C MET A 184 -18.19 -27.86 72.99
N VAL A 185 -17.80 -28.93 72.29
CA VAL A 185 -17.70 -30.30 72.85
C VAL A 185 -16.56 -30.38 73.87
N ILE A 186 -15.35 -29.90 73.54
CA ILE A 186 -14.22 -29.86 74.48
C ILE A 186 -14.56 -29.02 75.73
N GLY A 187 -15.20 -27.86 75.55
CA GLY A 187 -15.68 -27.04 76.68
C GLY A 187 -16.69 -27.77 77.55
N ARG A 188 -17.57 -28.60 76.95
CA ARG A 188 -18.55 -29.42 77.68
C ARG A 188 -17.94 -30.64 78.37
N LEU A 189 -16.82 -31.17 77.88
CA LEU A 189 -16.02 -32.18 78.59
C LEU A 189 -15.22 -31.54 79.74
N ARG A 190 -14.56 -30.38 79.54
CA ARG A 190 -13.84 -29.68 80.61
C ARG A 190 -14.76 -29.24 81.76
N ASN A 191 -15.99 -28.83 81.47
CA ASN A 191 -17.00 -28.50 82.50
C ASN A 191 -17.61 -29.75 83.19
N ARG A 192 -17.04 -30.94 82.99
CA ARG A 192 -17.44 -32.18 83.68
C ARG A 192 -16.44 -32.68 84.73
N GLY A 193 -15.33 -31.98 84.93
CA GLY A 193 -14.36 -32.31 85.97
C GLY A 193 -13.57 -33.59 85.65
N TYR A 194 -12.74 -33.51 84.61
CA TYR A 194 -11.65 -34.46 84.43
C TYR A 194 -10.37 -33.78 84.93
N ASP A 195 -10.00 -34.09 86.16
CA ASP A 195 -8.62 -33.91 86.61
C ASP A 195 -7.77 -34.98 85.87
N LEU A 196 -6.75 -34.51 85.16
CA LEU A 196 -5.73 -35.33 84.52
C LEU A 196 -4.41 -34.98 85.20
N ASP A 197 -4.26 -35.49 86.41
CA ASP A 197 -2.97 -35.55 87.11
C ASP A 197 -2.30 -36.89 86.73
N ASP A 198 -1.02 -36.77 86.39
CA ASP A 198 0.07 -37.75 86.22
C ASP A 198 -0.21 -39.27 86.30
N ASP A 199 0.34 -40.01 85.34
CA ASP A 199 1.41 -40.97 85.61
C ASP A 199 2.41 -40.96 84.42
N GLU A 200 3.69 -41.19 84.70
CA GLU A 200 4.86 -41.01 83.82
C GLU A 200 5.15 -42.23 82.90
N ASP A 201 6.35 -42.25 82.27
CA ASP A 201 7.04 -43.38 81.60
C ASP A 201 6.53 -43.76 80.18
N ASP A 202 7.36 -43.96 79.12
CA ASP A 202 8.82 -43.91 78.95
C ASP A 202 9.22 -43.54 77.49
N GLU A 203 10.39 -42.88 77.38
CA GLU A 203 11.51 -42.89 76.39
C GLU A 203 11.38 -43.34 74.89
N ASP A 204 12.47 -43.11 74.14
CA ASP A 204 12.77 -43.40 72.72
C ASP A 204 12.11 -42.47 71.64
N ASP A 205 12.82 -41.88 70.66
CA ASP A 205 14.27 -41.79 70.42
C ASP A 205 14.62 -40.61 69.48
N GLU A 206 15.93 -40.35 69.35
CA GLU A 206 16.67 -39.26 68.69
C GLU A 206 16.26 -38.79 67.24
N ASP A 207 16.31 -37.46 67.08
CA ASP A 207 17.00 -36.66 66.04
C ASP A 207 16.49 -36.42 64.58
N ASP A 208 16.85 -35.20 64.16
CA ASP A 208 17.05 -34.61 62.82
C ASP A 208 15.86 -34.24 61.91
N GLU A 209 15.48 -32.96 62.04
CA GLU A 209 15.40 -31.94 60.98
C GLU A 209 15.44 -32.40 59.50
N ASP A 210 14.44 -31.99 58.72
CA ASP A 210 14.66 -31.28 57.44
C ASP A 210 13.37 -30.57 56.98
N ASP A 211 13.51 -29.31 56.55
CA ASP A 211 12.41 -28.36 56.28
C ASP A 211 11.66 -28.59 54.94
N ASP A 212 10.49 -27.93 54.81
CA ASP A 212 9.66 -27.90 53.62
C ASP A 212 10.36 -27.28 52.38
N ASP A 213 10.45 -28.02 51.27
CA ASP A 213 10.86 -27.44 49.97
C ASP A 213 10.09 -28.03 48.76
N PHE A 214 8.76 -28.03 48.85
CA PHE A 214 7.85 -28.47 47.78
C PHE A 214 7.72 -27.48 46.59
N PHE A 215 8.40 -26.31 46.63
CA PHE A 215 8.15 -25.22 45.67
C PHE A 215 9.41 -24.64 44.98
N SER A 216 10.15 -25.47 44.24
CA SER A 216 11.30 -25.00 43.45
C SER A 216 11.58 -25.77 42.13
N SER A 217 10.55 -26.34 41.49
CA SER A 217 10.69 -27.05 40.20
C SER A 217 10.32 -26.26 38.94
N PHE A 218 9.92 -24.98 39.06
CA PHE A 218 9.36 -24.20 37.93
C PHE A 218 9.94 -22.79 37.72
N GLN A 219 11.25 -22.59 37.88
CA GLN A 219 11.93 -21.49 37.17
C GLN A 219 13.40 -21.84 36.84
N SER A 220 13.95 -21.22 35.81
CA SER A 220 15.36 -21.32 35.36
C SER A 220 15.82 -22.61 34.67
N LYS A 221 15.16 -23.00 33.58
CA LYS A 221 15.90 -23.57 32.44
C LYS A 221 16.56 -22.43 31.66
N PRO A 222 17.89 -22.28 31.63
CA PRO A 222 18.54 -21.56 30.54
C PRO A 222 18.38 -22.36 29.24
N MET A 223 18.17 -21.65 28.12
CA MET A 223 18.05 -22.30 26.80
C MET A 223 19.35 -23.05 26.42
N PRO A 224 19.27 -24.17 25.69
CA PRO A 224 20.47 -24.82 25.18
C PRO A 224 21.14 -23.95 24.11
N SER A 225 22.40 -23.57 24.35
CA SER A 225 23.23 -22.91 23.35
C SER A 225 23.35 -23.78 22.09
N ARG A 226 22.81 -23.30 20.97
CA ARG A 226 22.96 -23.95 19.66
C ARG A 226 24.44 -23.99 19.28
N SER A 227 24.99 -25.19 19.17
CA SER A 227 26.39 -25.41 18.85
C SER A 227 26.78 -24.81 17.50
N THR A 228 27.81 -23.96 17.49
CA THR A 228 28.50 -23.53 16.28
C THR A 228 29.10 -24.74 15.57
N PRO A 229 28.84 -24.97 14.27
CA PRO A 229 29.56 -25.96 13.50
C PRO A 229 31.03 -25.53 13.33
N ALA A 230 31.97 -26.40 13.73
CA ALA A 230 33.38 -26.18 13.48
C ALA A 230 33.69 -26.21 11.97
N PRO A 231 34.67 -25.42 11.47
CA PRO A 231 34.95 -25.30 10.04
C PRO A 231 35.47 -26.62 9.47
N ARG A 232 34.85 -27.12 8.40
CA ARG A 232 35.29 -28.32 7.69
C ARG A 232 36.41 -27.97 6.71
N SER A 233 37.48 -28.75 6.75
CA SER A 233 38.68 -28.55 5.93
C SER A 233 38.46 -28.80 4.44
N GLN A 234 39.07 -27.96 3.60
CA GLN A 234 39.17 -28.15 2.15
C GLN A 234 40.09 -29.34 1.79
N PRO A 235 39.78 -30.10 0.74
CA PRO A 235 40.76 -30.74 -0.12
C PRO A 235 41.09 -29.84 -1.33
N SER A 236 42.36 -29.85 -1.73
CA SER A 236 42.89 -29.10 -2.87
C SER A 236 42.61 -29.78 -4.21
N SER A 237 42.22 -29.00 -5.23
CA SER A 237 42.46 -29.31 -6.64
C SER A 237 42.67 -28.02 -7.43
N GLY A 238 43.76 -27.96 -8.20
CA GLY A 238 44.18 -26.75 -8.92
C GLY A 238 43.43 -26.53 -10.24
N GLY A 239 43.33 -25.27 -10.68
CA GLY A 239 42.82 -24.91 -11.99
C GLY A 239 43.90 -24.87 -13.08
N PRO A 240 43.55 -24.39 -14.29
CA PRO A 240 44.49 -23.72 -15.17
C PRO A 240 44.15 -22.23 -15.37
N SER A 241 45.20 -21.44 -15.54
CA SER A 241 45.19 -19.99 -15.78
C SER A 241 44.78 -19.61 -17.21
N GLY A 242 44.06 -18.50 -17.40
CA GLY A 242 43.73 -17.99 -18.74
C GLY A 242 43.00 -16.64 -18.82
N GLY A 243 43.51 -15.60 -18.16
CA GLY A 243 42.95 -14.23 -18.29
C GLY A 243 43.51 -13.47 -19.50
N PRO A 244 42.69 -12.75 -20.30
CA PRO A 244 43.18 -11.79 -21.30
C PRO A 244 43.69 -10.49 -20.66
N PRO A 245 44.66 -9.78 -21.28
CA PRO A 245 45.28 -8.59 -20.70
C PRO A 245 44.50 -7.27 -20.99
N PRO A 246 44.67 -6.23 -20.16
CA PRO A 246 44.02 -4.93 -20.36
C PRO A 246 44.72 -4.06 -21.42
N SER A 247 44.00 -3.69 -22.48
CA SER A 247 44.51 -2.81 -23.54
C SER A 247 44.27 -1.32 -23.25
N ARG A 248 45.16 -0.75 -22.44
CA ARG A 248 45.86 0.52 -22.68
C ARG A 248 45.20 1.56 -23.62
N ALA A 249 44.69 2.65 -23.05
CA ALA A 249 44.34 3.86 -23.79
C ALA A 249 45.58 4.57 -24.39
N PRO A 250 45.39 5.41 -25.43
CA PRO A 250 46.24 6.56 -25.69
C PRO A 250 45.48 7.88 -25.54
N SER A 251 46.15 8.86 -24.94
CA SER A 251 45.67 10.24 -24.79
C SER A 251 45.89 11.09 -26.05
N SER A 252 44.84 11.79 -26.49
CA SER A 252 44.90 13.01 -27.29
C SER A 252 43.67 13.84 -26.93
N GLY A 253 43.71 15.12 -26.60
CA GLY A 253 44.70 16.13 -26.94
C GLY A 253 43.94 17.34 -27.49
N LEU A 254 43.64 18.31 -26.62
CA LEU A 254 42.96 19.57 -26.97
C LEU A 254 43.72 20.32 -28.09
N PRO A 255 43.01 21.11 -28.91
CA PRO A 255 43.15 22.55 -28.70
C PRO A 255 41.85 23.35 -28.86
N SER A 256 41.65 24.31 -27.96
CA SER A 256 40.66 25.39 -28.10
C SER A 256 41.25 26.56 -28.90
N ARG A 257 40.52 27.13 -29.88
CA ARG A 257 40.48 28.61 -30.09
C ARG A 257 39.51 29.13 -31.18
N ALA A 258 38.83 30.22 -30.81
CA ALA A 258 38.40 31.39 -31.62
C ALA A 258 37.28 31.28 -32.69
N GLY A 259 36.18 32.04 -32.47
CA GLY A 259 35.24 32.53 -33.51
C GLY A 259 35.67 33.91 -34.06
N PRO A 260 34.78 34.88 -34.42
CA PRO A 260 33.29 34.95 -34.48
C PRO A 260 32.81 35.40 -35.91
N PRO A 261 31.64 36.09 -36.17
CA PRO A 261 30.36 36.36 -35.47
C PRO A 261 29.12 35.86 -36.27
N GLY A 262 27.82 36.17 -36.03
CA GLY A 262 27.08 36.87 -34.94
C GLY A 262 25.96 37.82 -35.44
N LYS A 263 24.87 38.00 -34.63
CA LYS A 263 23.56 38.73 -34.82
C LYS A 263 22.36 37.84 -35.24
N ALA A 264 21.13 37.98 -34.70
CA ALA A 264 20.62 38.81 -33.59
C ALA A 264 19.32 38.22 -32.93
N GLN A 265 19.16 38.47 -31.62
CA GLN A 265 17.99 38.96 -30.82
C GLN A 265 16.53 38.55 -31.22
N LEU A 266 15.54 38.43 -30.33
CA LEU A 266 15.26 39.01 -28.99
C LEU A 266 14.93 37.89 -27.96
N ALA A 267 15.36 37.91 -26.69
CA ALA A 267 15.20 38.86 -25.57
C ALA A 267 13.94 38.63 -24.70
N SER A 268 14.12 37.85 -23.63
CA SER A 268 13.30 37.84 -22.41
C SER A 268 14.23 38.11 -21.22
N THR A 269 13.79 38.90 -20.23
CA THR A 269 14.54 39.20 -19.00
C THR A 269 13.59 39.39 -17.83
N SER A 270 13.90 38.72 -16.71
CA SER A 270 13.10 38.70 -15.48
C SER A 270 13.71 39.53 -14.34
N ASN A 271 12.84 40.06 -13.48
CA ASN A 271 13.05 40.35 -12.04
C ASN A 271 14.12 41.42 -11.67
N PRO A 272 14.27 41.81 -10.37
CA PRO A 272 13.47 41.55 -9.16
C PRO A 272 13.07 42.83 -8.37
N ALA A 273 12.32 42.71 -7.25
CA ALA A 273 12.80 43.18 -5.93
C ALA A 273 11.78 43.06 -4.77
N LEU A 274 12.28 42.52 -3.66
CA LEU A 274 11.71 42.47 -2.31
C LEU A 274 11.47 43.89 -1.70
N ARG A 275 10.43 44.08 -0.89
CA ARG A 275 10.51 44.88 0.36
C ARG A 275 9.32 44.72 1.32
N THR A 276 9.64 44.32 2.55
CA THR A 276 8.82 44.28 3.76
C THR A 276 8.34 45.66 4.21
N LEU A 277 7.20 45.75 4.90
CA LEU A 277 7.07 46.42 6.21
C LEU A 277 5.72 46.06 6.89
N VAL A 278 5.75 45.87 8.21
CA VAL A 278 4.60 45.56 9.09
C VAL A 278 4.44 46.67 10.13
N SER A 279 3.20 46.92 10.57
CA SER A 279 2.71 47.68 11.76
C SER A 279 1.80 48.86 11.39
N LYS A 280 0.75 49.23 12.14
CA LYS A 280 -0.05 48.54 13.20
C LYS A 280 -1.33 49.39 13.47
N ALA A 281 -2.45 48.71 13.73
CA ALA A 281 -3.72 49.09 14.41
C ALA A 281 -4.16 50.58 14.56
N ASP A 282 -5.45 50.84 14.32
CA ASP A 282 -6.42 51.18 15.39
C ASP A 282 -7.89 51.10 14.90
N GLU A 283 -8.82 50.75 15.80
CA GLU A 283 -10.31 50.76 15.65
C GLU A 283 -10.88 52.15 16.05
N PRO A 284 -12.19 52.55 15.87
CA PRO A 284 -13.40 51.71 16.04
C PRO A 284 -14.65 52.00 15.16
N GLU A 285 -15.65 51.12 15.30
CA GLU A 285 -17.12 51.28 15.04
C GLU A 285 -17.79 52.39 15.92
N PRO A 286 -19.13 52.69 15.87
CA PRO A 286 -20.24 52.25 14.99
C PRO A 286 -21.17 53.38 14.46
N SER A 287 -22.21 53.05 13.67
CA SER A 287 -23.62 53.43 13.96
C SER A 287 -24.66 52.91 12.94
N GLU A 288 -25.85 52.52 13.43
CA GLU A 288 -26.92 51.88 12.64
C GLU A 288 -27.90 52.86 11.96
N VAL A 289 -28.49 52.46 10.81
CA VAL A 289 -29.92 52.66 10.51
C VAL A 289 -30.48 51.45 9.72
N SER A 290 -31.68 50.99 10.07
CA SER A 290 -32.32 49.75 9.61
C SER A 290 -33.26 49.90 8.40
N SER A 291 -33.38 48.83 7.60
CA SER A 291 -34.57 48.48 6.78
C SER A 291 -34.50 47.02 6.27
N PRO A 292 -35.64 46.37 5.94
CA PRO A 292 -35.79 44.92 6.13
C PRO A 292 -35.20 44.03 5.03
N GLN A 293 -34.84 42.82 5.44
CA GLN A 293 -34.17 41.80 4.64
C GLN A 293 -35.09 41.16 3.58
N LYS A 294 -34.50 40.84 2.42
CA LYS A 294 -34.77 39.56 1.76
C LYS A 294 -33.44 38.80 1.61
N LYS A 295 -32.90 38.32 2.74
CA LYS A 295 -31.76 37.38 2.75
C LYS A 295 -32.23 36.04 2.16
N VAL A 296 -32.21 35.94 0.83
CA VAL A 296 -32.29 34.67 0.14
C VAL A 296 -31.04 33.90 0.54
N ARG A 297 -31.20 32.84 1.34
CA ARG A 297 -30.13 31.85 1.52
C ARG A 297 -29.88 31.25 0.13
N ARG A 298 -28.79 31.66 -0.54
CA ARG A 298 -28.31 30.98 -1.74
C ARG A 298 -28.06 29.53 -1.34
N ALA A 299 -28.83 28.61 -1.89
CA ALA A 299 -28.53 27.19 -1.74
C ALA A 299 -27.21 26.93 -2.47
N ARG A 300 -26.29 26.21 -1.83
CA ARG A 300 -25.11 25.66 -2.49
C ARG A 300 -25.61 24.74 -3.60
N ILE A 301 -25.26 25.03 -4.85
CA ILE A 301 -25.60 24.15 -5.96
C ILE A 301 -24.65 22.96 -5.89
N GLU A 302 -25.21 21.76 -5.94
CA GLU A 302 -24.44 20.53 -6.13
C GLU A 302 -24.03 20.46 -7.60
N VAL A 303 -22.72 20.39 -7.83
CA VAL A 303 -22.11 20.34 -9.16
C VAL A 303 -21.51 18.97 -9.34
N ASP A 304 -21.89 18.31 -10.41
CA ASP A 304 -21.39 16.98 -10.79
C ASP A 304 -19.95 17.11 -11.28
N MET A 305 -19.01 16.48 -10.56
CA MET A 305 -17.59 16.53 -10.88
C MET A 305 -17.20 15.56 -11.99
N SER A 306 -18.03 14.55 -12.29
CA SER A 306 -17.80 13.61 -13.40
C SER A 306 -17.90 14.24 -14.80
N LEU A 307 -18.27 15.53 -14.85
CA LEU A 307 -18.32 16.36 -16.06
C LEU A 307 -16.95 16.94 -16.46
N PHE A 308 -15.91 16.71 -15.65
CA PHE A 308 -14.53 17.11 -15.90
C PHE A 308 -13.65 15.85 -15.90
N GLU A 309 -12.70 15.78 -16.82
CA GLU A 309 -11.66 14.74 -16.82
C GLU A 309 -10.56 15.14 -15.82
N ASP A 310 -9.90 14.19 -15.15
CA ASP A 310 -9.03 14.50 -14.01
C ASP A 310 -7.82 15.41 -14.37
N TRP A 311 -7.28 15.27 -15.59
CA TRP A 311 -6.25 16.15 -16.12
C TRP A 311 -6.71 17.61 -16.32
N GLN A 312 -8.03 17.86 -16.36
CA GLN A 312 -8.63 19.19 -16.50
C GLN A 312 -8.81 19.90 -15.15
N ALA A 313 -8.41 19.30 -14.02
CA ALA A 313 -8.64 19.85 -12.69
C ALA A 313 -8.01 21.25 -12.49
N ASP A 314 -6.75 21.44 -12.90
CA ASP A 314 -6.04 22.72 -12.78
C ASP A 314 -6.66 23.80 -13.68
N ASP A 315 -6.98 23.46 -14.94
CA ASP A 315 -7.61 24.38 -15.90
C ASP A 315 -9.05 24.75 -15.47
N ARG A 316 -9.79 23.80 -14.89
CA ARG A 316 -11.12 24.02 -14.30
C ARG A 316 -11.04 25.00 -13.14
N ASP A 317 -10.10 24.80 -12.21
CA ASP A 317 -9.99 25.60 -11.00
C ASP A 317 -9.51 27.03 -11.32
N ALA A 318 -8.59 27.18 -12.29
CA ALA A 318 -8.23 28.48 -12.85
C ALA A 318 -9.41 29.19 -13.55
N ALA A 319 -10.25 28.45 -14.28
CA ALA A 319 -11.47 28.99 -14.89
C ALA A 319 -12.51 29.41 -13.83
N VAL A 320 -12.63 28.69 -12.72
CA VAL A 320 -13.48 29.07 -11.58
C VAL A 320 -12.97 30.34 -10.91
N GLU A 321 -11.67 30.47 -10.63
CA GLU A 321 -11.09 31.68 -10.03
C GLU A 321 -11.34 32.92 -10.91
N TRP A 322 -11.14 32.80 -12.23
CA TRP A 322 -11.44 33.88 -13.17
C TRP A 322 -12.94 34.30 -13.11
N VAL A 323 -13.87 33.34 -13.14
CA VAL A 323 -15.31 33.65 -13.04
C VAL A 323 -15.68 34.31 -11.70
N VAL A 324 -15.04 33.92 -10.59
CA VAL A 324 -15.24 34.56 -9.27
C VAL A 324 -14.84 36.03 -9.31
N GLY A 325 -13.73 36.36 -10.01
CA GLY A 325 -13.26 37.73 -10.23
C GLY A 325 -14.29 38.58 -10.99
N GLU A 326 -14.69 38.12 -12.19
CA GLU A 326 -15.64 38.85 -13.06
C GLU A 326 -17.04 38.99 -12.43
N LEU A 327 -17.50 37.98 -11.68
CA LEU A 327 -18.72 38.07 -10.88
C LEU A 327 -18.60 39.10 -9.73
N GLY A 328 -17.39 39.44 -9.30
CA GLY A 328 -17.13 40.53 -8.37
C GLY A 328 -17.22 41.92 -9.03
N GLU A 329 -16.88 42.02 -10.31
CA GLU A 329 -17.02 43.25 -11.11
C GLU A 329 -18.45 43.49 -11.62
N GLY A 330 -19.30 42.46 -11.59
CA GLY A 330 -20.72 42.53 -11.95
C GLY A 330 -21.02 42.17 -13.41
N GLU A 331 -20.14 41.41 -14.05
CA GLU A 331 -20.31 40.91 -15.42
C GLU A 331 -21.57 40.01 -15.54
N GLN A 332 -22.17 39.95 -16.73
CA GLN A 332 -23.41 39.18 -16.92
C GLN A 332 -23.12 37.70 -17.14
N GLU A 333 -23.85 36.82 -16.45
CA GLU A 333 -23.80 35.35 -16.58
C GLU A 333 -23.70 34.86 -18.03
N ARG A 334 -24.50 35.44 -18.92
CA ARG A 334 -24.52 35.07 -20.35
C ARG A 334 -23.22 35.41 -21.08
N THR A 335 -22.54 36.49 -20.69
CA THR A 335 -21.22 36.85 -21.24
C THR A 335 -20.17 35.84 -20.79
N LEU A 336 -20.15 35.52 -19.49
CA LEU A 336 -19.19 34.58 -18.88
C LEU A 336 -19.31 33.18 -19.49
N LEU A 337 -20.55 32.67 -19.62
CA LEU A 337 -20.80 31.38 -20.27
C LEU A 337 -20.38 31.36 -21.76
N MET A 338 -20.52 32.48 -22.48
CA MET A 338 -20.03 32.59 -23.86
C MET A 338 -18.51 32.66 -23.95
N GLN A 339 -17.85 33.31 -22.99
CA GLN A 339 -16.39 33.39 -22.94
C GLN A 339 -15.77 32.03 -22.60
N LEU A 340 -16.29 31.30 -21.61
CA LEU A 340 -15.88 29.92 -21.29
C LEU A 340 -16.06 28.96 -22.49
N GLN A 341 -17.17 29.08 -23.23
CA GLN A 341 -17.35 28.29 -24.45
C GLN A 341 -16.38 28.71 -25.57
N GLY A 342 -15.93 29.96 -25.57
CA GLY A 342 -14.88 30.47 -26.46
C GLY A 342 -13.48 29.95 -26.13
N THR A 343 -13.20 29.55 -24.88
CA THR A 343 -11.92 28.94 -24.47
C THR A 343 -11.90 27.41 -24.63
N GLY A 344 -13.00 26.79 -25.09
CA GLY A 344 -13.07 25.35 -25.38
C GLY A 344 -13.98 24.54 -24.45
N TRP A 345 -14.51 25.12 -23.36
CA TRP A 345 -15.39 24.39 -22.45
C TRP A 345 -16.74 24.06 -23.09
N SER A 346 -17.26 22.87 -22.83
CA SER A 346 -18.61 22.52 -23.27
C SER A 346 -19.69 23.39 -22.61
N ALA A 347 -20.89 23.41 -23.20
CA ALA A 347 -22.03 24.14 -22.65
C ALA A 347 -22.54 23.62 -21.29
N GLN A 348 -22.13 22.40 -20.90
CA GLN A 348 -22.40 21.82 -19.57
C GLN A 348 -21.27 22.17 -18.60
N GLN A 349 -20.01 21.99 -18.98
CA GLN A 349 -18.84 22.36 -18.17
C GLN A 349 -18.82 23.86 -17.82
N SER A 350 -19.11 24.74 -18.78
CA SER A 350 -19.17 26.19 -18.51
C SER A 350 -20.23 26.58 -17.48
N ARG A 351 -21.35 25.85 -17.40
CA ARG A 351 -22.37 26.03 -16.35
C ARG A 351 -21.91 25.50 -15.01
N ALA A 352 -21.29 24.31 -15.00
CA ALA A 352 -20.70 23.73 -13.79
C ALA A 352 -19.63 24.66 -13.19
N ILE A 353 -18.72 25.19 -14.01
CA ILE A 353 -17.71 26.20 -13.61
C ILE A 353 -18.39 27.44 -13.00
N TYR A 354 -19.42 27.96 -13.67
CA TYR A 354 -20.15 29.13 -13.17
C TYR A 354 -20.87 28.87 -11.83
N ASP A 355 -21.52 27.71 -11.65
CA ASP A 355 -22.18 27.35 -10.40
C ASP A 355 -21.17 27.06 -9.28
N MET A 356 -19.98 26.52 -9.59
CA MET A 356 -18.85 26.42 -8.64
C MET A 356 -18.37 27.80 -8.20
N ALA A 357 -18.13 28.73 -9.12
CA ALA A 357 -17.77 30.11 -8.79
C ALA A 357 -18.84 30.80 -7.92
N ARG A 358 -20.13 30.59 -8.25
CA ARG A 358 -21.26 31.15 -7.48
C ARG A 358 -21.44 30.51 -6.09
N ASN A 359 -20.83 29.36 -5.83
CA ASN A 359 -20.76 28.73 -4.51
C ASN A 359 -19.60 29.27 -3.65
N GLN A 360 -18.61 29.95 -4.25
CA GLN A 360 -17.48 30.58 -3.55
C GLN A 360 -17.78 32.04 -3.10
N GLN A 361 -18.87 32.63 -3.60
CA GLN A 361 -19.43 33.94 -3.19
C GLN A 361 -20.51 33.85 -2.10
#